data_AF-A0A968N7G9-F1
#
_entry.id   AF-A0A968N7G9-F1
#
_cell.length_a   1.000
_cell.length_b   1.000
_cell.length_c   1.000
_cell.angle_alpha   90.00
_cell.angle_beta   90.00
_cell.angle_gamma   90.00
#
_symmetry.space_group_name_H-M   'P 1'
#
loop_
_entity.id
_entity.type
_entity.pdbx_description
1 polymer ?
#
loop_
_entity_poly.entity_id
_entity_poly.type
_entity_poly.pdbx_seq_one_letter_code
_entity_poly.pdbx_strand_id
1 'polypeptide(L)' 'MTGPHLDALHIKGFRLFEQLEIAQLQHVNLLVGRNNTGKTSVLEAIYLYAHRGNPTIMLELLRRRGEISVSNPRR' A
#
# COMPACT_ATOMS: atom_id res chain seq x y z
N MET A 1 12.39 21.35 12.83
CA MET A 1 11.32 20.44 13.31
C MET A 1 11.25 19.29 12.31
N THR A 2 11.62 18.07 12.69
CA THR A 2 11.47 16.90 11.80
C THR A 2 10.03 16.40 11.91
N GLY A 3 9.39 16.17 10.76
CA GLY A 3 8.03 15.60 10.70
C GLY A 3 8.01 14.12 11.10
N PRO A 4 6.82 13.48 11.11
CA PRO A 4 6.72 12.06 11.38
C PRO A 4 7.55 11.25 10.37
N HIS A 5 8.39 10.33 10.88
CA HIS A 5 9.24 9.43 10.11
C HIS A 5 8.81 7.98 10.36
N LEU A 6 8.84 7.15 9.32
CA LEU A 6 8.59 5.72 9.41
C LEU A 6 9.94 5.02 9.38
N ASP A 7 10.37 4.42 10.50
CA ASP A 7 11.71 3.83 10.62
C ASP A 7 11.81 2.43 9.99
N ALA A 8 10.74 1.65 10.12
CA ALA A 8 10.67 0.28 9.61
C ALA A 8 9.25 -0.03 9.12
N LEU A 9 9.14 -0.97 8.20
CA LEU A 9 7.89 -1.45 7.65
C LEU A 9 7.85 -2.98 7.64
N HIS A 10 6.81 -3.53 8.27
CA HIS A 10 6.48 -4.95 8.21
C HIS A 10 5.13 -5.13 7.53
N ILE A 11 5.10 -5.91 6.45
CA ILE A 11 3.88 -6.25 5.71
C ILE A 11 3.69 -7.76 5.81
N LYS A 12 2.50 -8.20 6.23
CA LYS A 12 2.14 -9.62 6.32
C LYS A 12 0.76 -9.88 5.74
N GLY A 13 0.64 -10.91 4.91
CA GLY A 13 -0.62 -11.32 4.31
C GLY A 13 -1.30 -10.24 3.45
N PHE A 14 -0.51 -9.41 2.77
CA PHE A 14 -1.03 -8.30 1.96
C PHE A 14 -0.58 -8.42 0.51
N ARG A 15 -1.57 -8.52 -0.40
CA ARG A 15 -1.35 -8.70 -1.83
C ARG A 15 -0.46 -9.94 -2.10
N LEU A 16 0.67 -9.77 -2.78
CA LEU A 16 1.59 -10.86 -3.11
C LEU A 16 2.59 -11.18 -1.99
N PHE A 17 2.61 -10.39 -0.90
CA PHE A 17 3.53 -10.61 0.20
C PHE A 17 2.90 -11.54 1.23
N GLU A 18 3.43 -12.75 1.35
CA GLU A 18 3.25 -13.58 2.55
C GLU A 18 3.83 -12.83 3.76
N GLN A 19 5.08 -12.38 3.62
CA GLN A 19 5.78 -11.51 4.55
C GLN A 19 6.81 -10.64 3.81
N LEU A 20 6.94 -9.37 4.18
CA LEU A 20 8.00 -8.46 3.74
C LEU A 20 8.43 -7.59 4.93
N GLU A 21 9.74 -7.46 5.12
CA GLU A 21 10.34 -6.61 6.15
C GLU A 21 11.31 -5.62 5.50
N ILE A 22 11.16 -4.34 5.84
CA ILE A 22 12.09 -3.27 5.50
C ILE A 22 12.52 -2.63 6.82
N ALA A 23 13.68 -3.04 7.33
CA ALA A 23 14.11 -2.68 8.67
C ALA A 23 14.63 -1.23 8.82
N GLN A 24 15.04 -0.60 7.72
CA GLN A 24 15.67 0.74 7.73
C GLN A 24 15.15 1.59 6.58
N LEU A 25 14.01 2.24 6.80
CA LEU A 25 13.52 3.29 5.92
C LEU A 25 14.25 4.60 6.23
N GLN A 26 14.58 5.33 5.18
CA GLN A 26 15.14 6.69 5.27
C GLN A 26 14.10 7.71 4.78
N HIS A 27 14.41 9.01 4.84
CA HIS A 27 13.54 10.05 4.26
C HIS A 27 13.19 9.81 2.78
N VAL A 28 14.11 9.21 2.02
CA VAL A 28 13.90 8.83 0.62
C VAL A 28 14.35 7.38 0.44
N ASN A 29 13.48 6.55 -0.14
CA ASN A 29 13.76 5.15 -0.43
C ASN A 29 13.48 4.86 -1.91
N LEU A 30 14.39 4.17 -2.58
CA LEU A 30 14.24 3.80 -3.99
C LEU A 30 13.83 2.32 -4.10
N LEU A 31 12.58 2.07 -4.50
CA LEU A 31 12.08 0.72 -4.77
C LEU A 31 12.27 0.39 -6.26
N VAL A 32 13.17 -0.55 -6.57
CA VAL A 32 13.48 -1.01 -7.94
C VAL A 32 13.11 -2.48 -8.14
N GLY A 33 12.96 -2.88 -9.41
CA GLY A 33 12.64 -4.25 -9.80
C GLY A 33 11.73 -4.33 -11.01
N ARG A 34 11.48 -5.54 -11.52
CA ARG A 34 10.59 -5.77 -12.68
C ARG A 34 9.16 -5.35 -12.39
N ASN A 35 8.36 -5.10 -13.43
CA ASN A 35 6.93 -4.85 -13.27
C ASN A 35 6.25 -6.00 -12.54
N ASN A 36 5.19 -5.69 -11.80
CA ASN A 36 4.38 -6.66 -11.06
C ASN A 36 5.09 -7.42 -9.91
N THR A 37 6.28 -6.98 -9.48
CA THR A 37 7.04 -7.60 -8.36
C THR A 37 6.67 -7.03 -6.98
N GLY A 38 5.64 -6.20 -6.88
CA GLY A 38 5.12 -5.73 -5.57
C GLY A 38 5.53 -4.32 -5.17
N LYS A 39 6.28 -3.58 -5.98
CA LYS A 39 6.61 -2.17 -5.72
C LYS A 39 5.37 -1.32 -5.42
N THR A 40 4.34 -1.40 -6.26
CA THR A 40 3.07 -0.70 -6.02
C THR A 40 2.38 -1.22 -4.76
N SER A 41 2.45 -2.53 -4.49
CA SER A 41 1.86 -3.12 -3.28
C SER A 41 2.51 -2.63 -1.98
N VAL A 42 3.81 -2.34 -1.97
CA VAL A 42 4.47 -1.68 -0.83
C VAL A 42 3.86 -0.30 -0.59
N LEU A 43 3.70 0.51 -1.64
CA LEU A 43 3.09 1.84 -1.52
C LEU A 43 1.63 1.77 -1.09
N GLU A 44 0.86 0.77 -1.54
CA GLU A 44 -0.52 0.57 -1.10
C GLU A 44 -0.61 0.21 0.39
N ALA A 45 0.29 -0.62 0.90
CA ALA A 45 0.35 -0.95 2.33
C ALA A 45 0.67 0.29 3.17
N ILE A 46 1.67 1.09 2.75
CA ILE A 46 2.01 2.36 3.41
C ILE A 46 0.82 3.32 3.36
N TYR A 47 0.14 3.42 2.22
CA TYR A 47 -1.04 4.29 2.06
C TYR A 47 -2.17 3.89 3.01
N LEU A 48 -2.47 2.58 3.10
CA LEU A 48 -3.48 2.07 4.01
C LEU A 48 -3.10 2.30 5.49
N TYR A 49 -1.84 2.08 5.85
CA TYR A 49 -1.30 2.35 7.19
C TYR A 49 -1.41 3.82 7.57
N ALA A 50 -1.01 4.73 6.67
CA ALA A 50 -1.09 6.18 6.89
C ALA A 50 -2.53 6.66 7.13
N HIS A 51 -3.52 5.95 6.56
CA HIS A 51 -4.94 6.21 6.76
C HIS A 51 -5.58 5.35 7.87
N ARG A 52 -4.76 4.73 8.74
CA ARG A 52 -5.21 3.91 9.88
C ARG A 52 -6.19 2.80 9.49
N GLY A 53 -6.01 2.20 8.32
CA GLY A 53 -6.87 1.12 7.84
C GLY A 53 -8.30 1.55 7.49
N ASN A 54 -8.52 2.83 7.15
CA ASN A 54 -9.84 3.33 6.77
C ASN A 54 -10.48 2.47 5.65
N PRO A 55 -11.67 1.87 5.86
CA PRO A 55 -12.33 1.01 4.89
C PRO A 55 -12.59 1.69 3.53
N THR A 56 -12.84 3.01 3.51
CA THR A 56 -13.03 3.76 2.27
C THR A 56 -11.75 3.76 1.42
N ILE A 57 -10.59 3.86 2.06
CA ILE A 57 -9.28 3.78 1.39
C ILE A 57 -9.03 2.38 0.85
N MET A 58 -9.41 1.34 1.61
CA MET A 58 -9.35 -0.03 1.13
C MET A 58 -10.22 -0.22 -0.12
N LEU A 59 -11.48 0.23 -0.10
CA LEU A 59 -12.37 0.18 -1.26
C LEU A 59 -11.81 0.95 -2.46
N GLU A 60 -11.20 2.11 -2.23
CA GLU A 60 -10.54 2.89 -3.26
C GLU A 60 -9.37 2.12 -3.90
N LEU A 61 -8.53 1.46 -3.10
CA LEU A 61 -7.43 0.63 -3.61
C LEU A 61 -7.94 -0.54 -4.46
N LEU A 62 -9.01 -1.21 -4.01
CA LEU A 62 -9.67 -2.28 -4.78
C LEU A 62 -10.20 -1.73 -6.11
N ARG A 63 -10.85 -0.55 -6.09
CA ARG A 63 -11.40 0.09 -7.29
C ARG A 63 -10.30 0.53 -8.26
N ARG A 64 -9.21 1.13 -7.78
CA ARG A 64 -8.06 1.55 -8.60
C ARG A 64 -7.41 0.38 -9.34
N ARG A 65 -7.48 -0.83 -8.78
CA ARG A 65 -7.04 -2.07 -9.42
C ARG A 65 -8.09 -2.76 -10.29
N GLY A 66 -9.32 -2.24 -10.33
CA GLY A 66 -10.43 -2.85 -11.05
C GLY A 66 -10.95 -4.15 -10.42
N GLU A 67 -10.64 -4.40 -9.13
CA GLU A 67 -11.05 -5.61 -8.41
C GLU A 67 -12.52 -5.53 -7.95
N ILE A 68 -13.04 -4.31 -7.81
CA ILE A 68 -14.45 -4.05 -7.58
C ILE A 68 -14.97 -3.06 -8.62
N SER A 69 -16.17 -3.33 -9.11
CA SER A 69 -16.94 -2.38 -9.91
C SER A 69 -18.02 -1.80 -9.02
N VAL A 70 -17.99 -0.48 -8.80
CA VAL A 70 -19.13 0.20 -8.20
C VAL A 70 -20.21 0.25 -9.27
N SER A 71 -21.18 -0.66 -9.20
CA SER A 71 -22.36 -0.60 -10.04
C SER A 71 -23.05 0.74 -9.78
N ASN A 72 -23.12 1.59 -10.80
CA ASN A 72 -23.94 2.79 -10.71
C ASN A 72 -25.40 2.32 -10.70
N PRO A 73 -26.21 2.58 -9.65
CA PRO A 73 -27.60 2.12 -9.57
C PRO A 73 -28.54 2.81 -10.59
N ARG A 74 -27.99 3.50 -11.60
CA ARG A 74 -28.70 4.20 -12.69
C ARG A 74 -28.38 3.62 -14.07
N ARG A 75 -27.98 2.36 -14.16
CA ARG A 75 -27.94 1.58 -15.40
C ARG A 75 -28.74 0.31 -15.23
#